data_AF-A0AAJ5QQI9-F1
#
_entry.id   AF-A0AAJ5QQI9-F1
#
_cell.length_a   1.000
_cell.length_b   1.000
_cell.length_c   1.000
_cell.angle_alpha   90.00
_cell.angle_beta   90.00
_cell.angle_gamma   90.00
#
_symmetry.space_group_name_H-M   'P 1'
#
loop_
_entity.id
_entity.type
_entity.pdbx_description
1 polymer ?
#
loop_
_entity_poly.entity_id
_entity_poly.type
_entity_poly.pdbx_seq_one_letter_code
_entity_poly.pdbx_strand_id
1 'polypeptide(L)'
;MDKTTAVIDSPEALGAALCRHVPDMANGFTITTRDSQLQLTVTAEDTRPFMAAMERLLKGKIRQIQRGHQGRVLDENWTQIEANNRKLAEQVRQESRILANNLQVAGQIKGLNAQAIKQIVQVGFPELTPEEWERINQIVRSAALRKKNGPSPSTAI
;
A
#
# COMPACT_ATOMS: atom_id res chain seq x y z
N MET A 1 12.03 -56.94 3.81
CA MET A 1 12.21 -55.64 3.17
C MET A 1 10.95 -54.83 3.39
N ASP A 2 10.97 -53.94 4.36
CA ASP A 2 9.84 -53.06 4.65
C ASP A 2 9.67 -52.08 3.48
N LYS A 3 8.57 -52.22 2.74
CA LYS A 3 8.14 -51.22 1.77
C LYS A 3 7.55 -50.08 2.58
N THR A 4 8.40 -49.14 2.99
CA THR A 4 7.99 -47.86 3.56
C THR A 4 7.17 -47.14 2.49
N THR A 5 5.85 -47.15 2.62
CA THR A 5 4.96 -46.37 1.78
C THR A 5 5.33 -44.91 2.02
N ALA A 6 5.91 -44.24 1.00
CA ALA A 6 6.29 -42.85 1.11
C ALA A 6 5.03 -42.02 1.37
N VAL A 7 4.84 -41.60 2.62
CA VAL A 7 3.78 -40.68 3.00
C VAL A 7 4.19 -39.32 2.44
N ILE A 8 3.40 -38.80 1.51
CA ILE A 8 3.63 -37.48 0.92
C ILE A 8 3.06 -36.46 1.91
N ASP A 9 3.94 -35.80 2.65
CA ASP A 9 3.62 -34.88 3.75
C ASP A 9 3.71 -33.40 3.35
N SER A 10 4.26 -33.08 2.17
CA SER A 10 4.40 -31.70 1.68
C SER A 10 4.10 -31.54 0.19
N PRO A 11 3.73 -30.31 -0.27
CA PRO A 11 3.60 -29.97 -1.68
C PRO A 11 4.88 -30.21 -2.49
N GLU A 12 6.04 -29.96 -1.89
CA GLU A 12 7.35 -30.16 -2.51
C GLU A 12 7.65 -31.65 -2.71
N ALA A 13 7.32 -32.49 -1.72
CA ALA A 13 7.44 -33.95 -1.83
C ALA A 13 6.48 -34.51 -2.89
N LEU A 14 5.27 -33.96 -2.98
CA LEU A 14 4.31 -34.31 -4.04
C LEU A 14 4.86 -33.93 -5.42
N GLY A 15 5.40 -32.72 -5.56
CA GLY A 15 5.99 -32.25 -6.81
C GLY A 15 7.16 -33.12 -7.27
N ALA A 16 8.07 -33.46 -6.35
CA ALA A 16 9.21 -34.34 -6.63
C ALA A 16 8.76 -35.76 -7.05
N ALA A 17 7.77 -36.32 -6.36
CA ALA A 17 7.22 -37.63 -6.69
C ALA A 17 6.55 -37.63 -8.08
N LEU A 18 5.77 -36.60 -8.40
CA LEU A 18 5.13 -36.47 -9.70
C LEU A 18 6.17 -36.31 -10.82
N CYS A 19 7.15 -35.43 -10.66
CA CYS A 19 8.21 -35.23 -11.66
C CYS A 19 9.05 -36.48 -11.90
N ARG A 20 9.24 -37.33 -10.88
CA ARG A 20 10.05 -38.54 -11.00
C ARG A 20 9.27 -39.73 -11.56
N HIS A 21 8.07 -40.00 -11.04
CA HIS A 21 7.37 -41.26 -11.32
C HIS A 21 6.40 -41.18 -12.50
N VAL A 22 5.82 -40.01 -12.78
CA VAL A 22 4.84 -39.86 -13.87
C VAL A 22 5.47 -40.07 -15.25
N PRO A 23 6.67 -39.56 -15.56
CA PRO A 23 7.33 -39.86 -16.83
C PRO A 23 7.64 -41.34 -17.01
N ASP A 24 8.09 -42.02 -15.95
CA ASP A 24 8.38 -43.45 -15.98
C ASP A 24 7.11 -44.28 -16.25
N MET A 25 6.00 -43.91 -15.59
CA MET A 25 4.69 -44.55 -15.81
C MET A 25 4.16 -44.33 -17.24
N ALA A 26 4.54 -43.26 -17.92
CA ALA A 26 4.14 -43.05 -19.31
C ALA A 26 4.72 -44.11 -20.26
N ASN A 27 5.84 -44.74 -19.90
CA ASN A 27 6.50 -45.79 -20.68
C ASN A 27 5.94 -47.21 -20.41
N GLY A 28 4.88 -47.31 -19.61
CA GLY A 28 4.34 -48.59 -19.16
C GLY A 28 4.90 -48.98 -17.80
N PHE A 29 4.13 -49.78 -17.05
CA PHE A 29 4.53 -50.24 -15.73
C PHE A 29 3.88 -51.59 -15.41
N THR A 30 4.43 -52.27 -14.42
CA THR A 30 3.94 -53.57 -13.99
C THR A 30 3.54 -53.53 -12.52
N ILE A 31 2.31 -53.94 -12.22
CA ILE A 31 1.82 -54.15 -10.87
C ILE A 31 1.93 -55.63 -10.55
N THR A 32 2.67 -55.97 -9.50
CA THR A 32 2.79 -57.35 -9.00
C THR A 32 2.15 -57.46 -7.61
N THR A 33 1.44 -58.54 -7.35
CA THR A 33 0.99 -58.87 -6.00
C THR A 33 2.18 -59.16 -5.08
N ARG A 34 1.97 -59.06 -3.77
CA ARG A 34 3.04 -59.23 -2.76
C ARG A 34 3.70 -60.60 -2.82
N ASP A 35 2.93 -61.63 -3.15
CA ASP A 35 3.36 -63.01 -3.34
C ASP A 35 3.84 -63.31 -4.79
N SER A 36 3.84 -62.28 -5.65
CA SER A 36 4.19 -62.36 -7.07
C SER A 36 3.37 -63.36 -7.89
N GLN A 37 2.22 -63.82 -7.38
CA GLN A 37 1.36 -64.75 -8.10
C GLN A 37 0.60 -64.10 -9.25
N LEU A 38 0.33 -62.79 -9.16
CA LEU A 38 -0.33 -62.03 -10.20
C LEU A 38 0.54 -60.85 -10.63
N GLN A 39 0.75 -60.75 -11.94
CA GLN A 39 1.48 -59.67 -12.58
C GLN A 39 0.58 -59.04 -13.64
N LEU A 40 0.24 -57.77 -13.45
CA LEU A 40 -0.49 -56.97 -14.42
C LEU A 40 0.49 -56.01 -15.10
N THR A 41 0.71 -56.22 -16.38
CA THR A 41 1.57 -55.35 -17.20
C THR A 41 0.69 -54.36 -17.96
N VAL A 42 0.91 -53.08 -17.71
CA VAL A 42 0.28 -51.99 -18.45
C VAL A 42 1.31 -51.49 -19.47
N THR A 43 1.00 -51.64 -20.75
CA THR A 43 1.93 -51.22 -21.81
C THR A 43 1.93 -49.70 -21.95
N ALA A 44 2.96 -49.14 -22.61
CA ALA A 44 3.02 -47.72 -22.91
C ALA A 44 1.82 -47.21 -23.74
N GLU A 45 1.16 -48.07 -24.50
CA GLU A 45 -0.04 -47.71 -25.25
C GLU A 45 -1.25 -47.61 -24.31
N ASP A 46 -1.39 -48.58 -23.40
CA ASP A 46 -2.46 -48.63 -22.40
C ASP A 46 -2.34 -47.55 -21.33
N THR A 47 -1.15 -46.99 -21.10
CA THR A 47 -0.96 -45.86 -20.17
C THR A 47 -1.36 -44.53 -20.78
N ARG A 48 -1.44 -44.37 -22.10
CA ARG A 48 -1.77 -43.08 -22.75
C ARG A 48 -3.12 -42.50 -22.29
N PRO A 49 -4.22 -43.27 -22.23
CA PRO A 49 -5.50 -42.73 -21.74
C PRO A 49 -5.42 -42.26 -20.29
N PHE A 50 -4.68 -42.98 -19.45
CA PHE A 50 -4.46 -42.63 -18.05
C PHE A 50 -3.65 -41.33 -17.90
N MET A 51 -2.57 -41.21 -18.67
CA MET A 51 -1.73 -39.99 -18.69
C MET A 51 -2.51 -38.78 -19.18
N ALA A 52 -3.28 -38.92 -20.25
CA ALA A 52 -4.12 -37.85 -20.77
C ALA A 52 -5.20 -37.40 -19.78
N ALA A 53 -5.83 -38.35 -19.07
CA ALA A 53 -6.81 -38.06 -18.04
C ALA A 53 -6.18 -37.32 -16.84
N MET A 54 -4.99 -37.76 -16.42
CA MET A 54 -4.24 -37.12 -15.34
C MET A 54 -3.80 -35.71 -15.70
N GLU A 55 -3.25 -35.51 -16.89
CA GLU A 55 -2.86 -34.19 -17.39
C GLU A 55 -4.06 -33.23 -17.43
N ARG A 56 -5.20 -33.70 -17.94
CA ARG A 56 -6.45 -32.91 -17.97
C ARG A 56 -6.89 -32.49 -16.58
N LEU A 57 -6.84 -33.41 -15.61
CA LEU A 57 -7.22 -33.16 -14.23
C LEU A 57 -6.28 -32.15 -13.56
N LEU A 58 -4.97 -32.31 -13.72
CA LEU A 58 -3.96 -31.39 -13.18
C LEU A 58 -4.13 -29.98 -13.77
N LYS A 59 -4.26 -29.87 -15.09
CA LYS A 59 -4.55 -28.58 -15.77
C LYS A 59 -5.86 -27.94 -15.27
N GLY A 60 -6.86 -28.76 -14.92
CA GLY A 60 -8.11 -28.29 -14.32
C GLY A 60 -7.91 -27.73 -12.91
N LYS A 61 -7.19 -28.46 -12.06
CA LYS A 61 -6.89 -28.06 -10.66
C LYS A 61 -6.01 -26.81 -10.61
N ILE A 62 -4.98 -26.71 -11.46
CA ILE A 62 -4.14 -25.51 -11.58
C ILE A 62 -4.99 -24.29 -11.90
N ARG A 63 -5.89 -24.38 -12.89
CA ARG A 63 -6.80 -23.29 -13.26
C ARG A 63 -7.80 -22.93 -12.16
N GLN A 64 -8.21 -23.88 -11.32
CA GLN A 64 -9.05 -23.59 -10.15
C GLN A 64 -8.26 -22.80 -9.10
N ILE A 65 -7.03 -23.21 -8.81
CA ILE A 65 -6.16 -22.55 -7.83
C ILE A 65 -5.82 -21.13 -8.30
N GLN A 66 -5.43 -20.95 -9.56
CA GLN A 66 -5.10 -19.64 -10.12
C GLN A 66 -6.28 -18.67 -10.06
N ARG A 67 -7.49 -19.13 -10.40
CA ARG A 67 -8.71 -18.31 -10.27
C ARG A 67 -9.03 -17.94 -8.82
N GLY A 68 -8.89 -18.89 -7.90
CA GLY A 68 -9.08 -18.62 -6.47
C GLY A 68 -8.04 -17.64 -5.92
N HIS A 69 -6.78 -17.74 -6.34
CA HIS A 69 -5.72 -16.84 -5.93
C HIS A 69 -5.92 -15.42 -6.50
N GLN A 70 -6.23 -15.31 -7.80
CA GLN A 70 -6.48 -14.02 -8.44
C GLN A 70 -7.68 -13.29 -7.81
N GLY A 71 -8.74 -14.02 -7.45
CA GLY A 71 -9.88 -13.45 -6.73
C GLY A 71 -9.50 -12.84 -5.37
N ARG A 72 -8.66 -13.54 -4.59
CA ARG A 72 -8.19 -13.03 -3.28
C ARG A 72 -7.27 -11.83 -3.41
N VAL A 73 -6.33 -11.86 -4.34
CA VAL A 73 -5.40 -10.73 -4.58
C VAL A 73 -6.15 -9.47 -5.01
N LEU A 74 -7.19 -9.61 -5.84
CA LEU A 74 -8.03 -8.48 -6.25
C LEU A 74 -8.81 -7.90 -5.06
N ASP A 75 -9.34 -8.74 -4.17
CA ASP A 75 -10.08 -8.32 -2.98
C ASP A 75 -9.16 -7.62 -1.94
N GLU A 76 -7.98 -8.18 -1.69
CA GLU A 76 -6.94 -7.57 -0.85
C GLU A 76 -6.47 -6.21 -1.41
N ASN A 77 -6.25 -6.12 -2.72
CA ASN A 77 -5.89 -4.85 -3.35
C ASN A 77 -7.01 -3.82 -3.26
N TRP A 78 -8.27 -4.25 -3.45
CA TRP A 78 -9.42 -3.34 -3.36
C TRP A 78 -9.61 -2.79 -1.95
N THR A 79 -9.53 -3.64 -0.94
CA THR A 79 -9.60 -3.23 0.48
C THR A 79 -8.47 -2.28 0.87
N GLN A 80 -7.25 -2.51 0.35
CA GLN A 80 -6.12 -1.60 0.56
C GLN A 80 -6.33 -0.22 -0.10
N ILE A 81 -6.86 -0.18 -1.32
CA ILE A 81 -7.18 1.07 -2.02
C ILE A 81 -8.26 1.84 -1.24
N GLU A 82 -9.29 1.15 -0.76
CA GLU A 82 -10.37 1.79 0.00
C GLU A 82 -9.87 2.38 1.33
N ALA A 83 -8.99 1.66 2.03
CA ALA A 83 -8.34 2.16 3.24
C ALA A 83 -7.47 3.40 2.98
N ASN A 84 -6.71 3.40 1.89
CA ASN A 84 -5.88 4.53 1.48
C ASN A 84 -6.74 5.75 1.11
N ASN A 85 -7.82 5.55 0.37
CA ASN A 85 -8.76 6.62 0.01
C ASN A 85 -9.41 7.26 1.24
N ARG A 86 -9.75 6.47 2.27
CA ARG A 86 -10.27 7.01 3.54
C ARG A 86 -9.24 7.87 4.26
N LYS A 87 -7.97 7.42 4.31
CA LYS A 87 -6.88 8.21 4.91
C LYS A 87 -6.65 9.52 4.16
N LEU A 88 -6.63 9.47 2.83
CA LEU A 88 -6.46 10.66 1.99
C LEU A 88 -7.61 11.65 2.21
N ALA A 89 -8.86 11.18 2.25
CA ALA A 89 -10.01 12.04 2.50
C ALA A 89 -9.90 12.75 3.86
N GLU A 90 -9.41 12.07 4.89
CA GLU A 90 -9.20 12.68 6.20
C GLU A 90 -8.04 13.69 6.20
N GLN A 91 -6.95 13.40 5.50
CA GLN A 91 -5.85 14.36 5.31
C GLN A 91 -6.33 15.65 4.63
N VAL A 92 -7.10 15.53 3.54
CA VAL A 92 -7.65 16.68 2.82
C VAL A 92 -8.58 17.53 3.72
N ARG A 93 -9.39 16.89 4.57
CA ARG A 93 -10.21 17.61 5.56
C ARG A 93 -9.35 18.35 6.57
N GLN A 94 -8.28 17.73 7.06
CA GLN A 94 -7.39 18.34 8.02
C GLN A 94 -6.61 19.51 7.42
N GLU A 95 -6.12 19.37 6.19
CA GLU A 95 -5.46 20.46 5.46
C GLU A 95 -6.42 21.64 5.23
N SER A 96 -7.68 21.35 4.85
CA SER A 96 -8.71 22.38 4.69
C SER A 96 -8.96 23.15 5.99
N ARG A 97 -8.97 22.46 7.14
CA ARG A 97 -9.07 23.09 8.46
C ARG A 97 -7.86 23.97 8.78
N ILE A 98 -6.65 23.49 8.50
CA ILE A 98 -5.41 24.26 8.71
C ILE A 98 -5.43 25.53 7.85
N LEU A 99 -5.81 25.41 6.57
CA LEU A 99 -5.91 26.56 5.67
C LEU A 99 -6.93 27.59 6.18
N ALA A 100 -8.11 27.14 6.63
CA ALA A 100 -9.12 28.03 7.20
C ALA A 100 -8.62 28.76 8.45
N ASN A 101 -7.96 28.04 9.37
CA ASN A 101 -7.35 28.62 10.57
C ASN A 101 -6.27 29.64 10.21
N ASN A 102 -5.38 29.31 9.26
CA ASN A 102 -4.33 30.21 8.81
C ASN A 102 -4.91 31.48 8.16
N LEU A 103 -5.99 31.36 7.40
CA LEU A 103 -6.69 32.51 6.82
C LEU A 103 -7.28 33.42 7.91
N GLN A 104 -7.89 32.82 8.94
CA GLN A 104 -8.44 33.54 10.08
C GLN A 104 -7.34 34.29 10.85
N VAL A 105 -6.24 33.61 11.17
CA VAL A 105 -5.08 34.22 11.86
C VAL A 105 -4.47 35.34 11.02
N ALA A 106 -4.29 35.14 9.71
CA ALA A 106 -3.80 36.19 8.82
C ALA A 106 -4.74 37.40 8.77
N GLY A 107 -6.06 37.17 8.83
CA GLY A 107 -7.07 38.23 8.97
C GLY A 107 -6.94 39.01 10.28
N GLN A 108 -6.79 38.31 11.41
CA GLN A 108 -6.56 38.91 12.73
C GLN A 108 -5.27 39.74 12.76
N ILE A 109 -4.18 39.21 12.22
CA ILE A 109 -2.90 39.95 12.10
C ILE A 109 -3.05 41.19 11.22
N LYS A 110 -3.75 41.10 10.08
CA LYS A 110 -4.00 42.26 9.20
C LYS A 110 -4.83 43.35 9.88
N GLY A 111 -5.71 42.95 10.81
CA GLY A 111 -6.57 43.83 11.62
C GLY A 111 -5.88 44.47 12.82
N LEU A 112 -4.68 44.01 13.21
CA LEU A 112 -3.86 44.70 14.21
C LEU A 112 -3.51 46.09 13.68
N ASN A 113 -3.97 47.11 14.41
CA ASN A 113 -3.62 48.50 14.15
C ASN A 113 -2.36 48.90 14.92
N ALA A 114 -1.78 50.04 14.56
CA ALA A 114 -0.55 50.54 15.19
C ALA A 114 -0.69 50.75 16.72
N GLN A 115 -1.92 51.01 17.21
CA GLN A 115 -2.21 51.18 18.64
C GLN A 115 -2.07 49.84 19.39
N ALA A 116 -2.62 48.76 18.84
CA ALA A 116 -2.53 47.41 19.42
C ALA A 116 -1.09 46.90 19.44
N ILE A 117 -0.32 47.17 18.38
CA ILE A 117 1.11 46.83 18.31
C ILE A 117 1.89 47.55 19.42
N LYS A 118 1.62 48.86 19.63
CA LYS A 118 2.25 49.63 20.70
C LYS A 118 1.92 49.07 22.09
N GLN A 119 0.66 48.70 22.34
CA GLN A 119 0.24 48.13 23.62
C GLN A 119 0.93 46.78 23.91
N ILE A 120 1.07 45.92 22.90
CA ILE A 120 1.76 44.63 23.05
C ILE A 120 3.23 44.83 23.42
N VAL A 121 3.91 45.78 22.76
CA VAL A 121 5.31 46.09 23.07
C VAL A 121 5.46 46.68 24.48
N GLN A 122 4.52 47.54 24.91
CA GLN A 122 4.52 48.10 26.27
C GLN A 122 4.36 47.04 27.36
N VAL A 123 3.53 46.03 27.11
CA VAL A 123 3.31 44.94 28.06
C VAL A 123 4.46 43.94 28.06
N GLY A 124 5.03 43.63 26.88
CA GLY A 124 6.11 42.65 26.75
C GLY A 124 7.49 43.17 27.15
N PHE A 125 7.70 44.49 27.08
CA PHE A 125 8.99 45.12 27.32
C PHE A 125 8.82 46.41 28.14
N PRO A 126 8.50 46.30 29.45
CA PRO A 126 8.20 47.45 30.30
C PRO A 126 9.42 48.35 30.59
N GLU A 127 10.65 47.85 30.42
CA GLU A 127 11.90 48.55 30.74
C GLU A 127 12.57 49.25 29.53
N LEU A 128 11.88 49.34 28.38
CA LEU A 128 12.44 50.01 27.20
C LEU A 128 12.74 51.49 27.47
N THR A 129 13.94 51.92 27.08
CA THR A 129 14.37 53.31 27.18
C THR A 129 13.66 54.20 26.14
N PRO A 130 13.61 55.53 26.34
CA PRO A 130 12.97 56.46 25.40
C PRO A 130 13.53 56.37 23.96
N GLU A 131 14.83 56.11 23.82
CA GLU A 131 15.51 55.98 22.53
C GLU A 131 15.14 54.68 21.80
N GLU A 132 15.01 53.58 22.54
CA GLU A 132 14.54 52.30 21.99
C GLU A 132 13.07 52.38 21.57
N TRP A 133 12.25 53.10 22.34
CA TRP A 133 10.86 53.41 21.98
C TRP A 133 10.75 54.21 20.69
N GLU A 134 11.62 55.19 20.46
CA GLU A 134 11.60 55.97 19.22
C GLU A 134 12.04 55.13 18.01
N ARG A 135 13.02 54.23 18.17
CA ARG A 135 13.37 53.26 17.11
C ARG A 135 12.19 52.35 16.77
N ILE A 136 11.49 51.84 17.77
CA ILE A 136 10.28 51.00 17.56
C ILE A 136 9.18 51.80 16.86
N ASN A 137 8.94 53.05 17.29
CA ASN A 137 7.95 53.92 16.65
C ASN A 137 8.29 54.23 15.19
N GLN A 138 9.57 54.42 14.85
CA GLN A 138 10.01 54.61 13.48
C GLN A 138 9.76 53.37 12.62
N ILE A 139 10.04 52.17 13.14
CA ILE A 139 9.76 50.90 12.45
C ILE A 139 8.25 50.74 12.20
N VAL A 140 7.41 51.02 13.19
CA VAL A 140 5.94 50.95 13.05
C VAL A 140 5.42 51.97 12.03
N ARG A 141 5.89 53.22 12.05
CA ARG A 141 5.52 54.26 11.08
C ARG A 141 5.92 53.88 9.65
N SER A 142 7.15 53.40 9.47
CA SER A 142 7.65 53.01 8.15
C SER A 142 6.98 51.73 7.61
N ALA A 143 6.63 50.78 8.48
CA ALA A 143 5.80 49.63 8.10
C ALA A 143 4.37 50.03 7.69
N ALA A 144 3.75 50.98 8.40
CA ALA A 144 2.42 51.49 8.06
C ALA A 144 2.41 52.23 6.69
N LEU A 145 3.47 52.97 6.37
CA LEU A 145 3.65 53.62 5.06
C LEU A 145 3.80 52.58 3.94
N ARG A 146 4.53 51.48 4.17
CA ARG A 146 4.64 50.37 3.20
C ARG A 146 3.29 49.66 2.96
N LYS A 147 2.45 49.52 3.99
CA LYS A 147 1.09 48.96 3.85
C LYS A 147 0.17 49.86 3.02
N LYS A 148 0.36 51.18 3.07
CA LYS A 148 -0.40 52.18 2.28
C LYS A 148 0.05 52.24 0.81
N ASN A 149 1.30 51.87 0.52
CA ASN A 149 1.93 51.97 -0.79
C ASN A 149 2.27 50.59 -1.44
N GLY A 150 1.72 49.49 -0.90
CA GLY A 150 1.93 48.15 -1.46
C GLY A 150 1.32 47.99 -2.86
N PRO A 151 1.83 47.08 -3.71
CA PRO A 151 1.43 46.98 -5.12
C PRO A 151 -0.05 46.64 -5.26
N SER A 152 -0.75 47.37 -6.13
CA SER A 152 -2.10 47.01 -6.61
C SER A 152 -2.10 45.58 -7.18
N PRO A 153 -3.20 44.82 -7.06
CA PRO A 153 -3.32 43.44 -7.52
C PRO A 153 -3.49 43.37 -9.06
N SER A 154 -2.59 44.00 -9.79
CA SER A 154 -2.55 43.94 -11.25
C SER A 154 -1.10 43.96 -11.66
N THR A 155 -0.52 42.77 -11.80
CA THR A 155 0.38 42.33 -12.87
C THR A 155 0.90 40.94 -12.47
N ALA A 156 0.13 39.92 -12.79
CA ALA A 156 0.62 38.55 -12.94
C ALA A 156 -0.14 37.99 -14.13
N ILE A 157 0.46 38.11 -15.31
CA ILE A 157 0.17 37.29 -16.49
C ILE A 157 1.07 36.06 -16.36
#